data_AF-A0A0R1VHK9-F1
#
_entry.id   AF-A0A0R1VHK9-F1
#
_cell.length_a   1.000
_cell.length_b   1.000
_cell.length_c   1.000
_cell.angle_alpha   90.00
_cell.angle_beta   90.00
_cell.angle_gamma   90.00
#
_symmetry.space_group_name_H-M   'P 1'
#
loop_
_entity.id
_entity.type
_entity.pdbx_description
1 polymer ?
#
loop_
_entity_poly.entity_id
_entity_poly.type
_entity_poly.pdbx_seq_one_letter_code
_entity_poly.pdbx_strand_id
1 'polypeptide(L)'
;MNPYILTLFNRQPRRIRVIENILKNRRSEANLFWGYNYQILGALGAERQLKRQDYDQQLAQWVKDGLLKIDDQQASLTEAGLEQVKTFWDHHYQPHFIQWAWVTNYQTFANRVLLALQVISQYQHQDHQYLPLSLSEYEMNRVRQWVRSLKPKDIRLIINCLQKITEELASVDERLAILLTYRLIGWLD
;
A
#
# COMPACT_ATOMS: atom_id res chain seq x y z
N MET A 1 18.03 8.41 6.23
CA MET A 1 16.96 8.83 5.30
C MET A 1 16.22 7.61 4.78
N ASN A 2 15.01 7.74 4.24
CA ASN A 2 14.18 6.62 3.81
C ASN A 2 14.83 5.84 2.63
N PRO A 3 15.16 4.53 2.79
CA PRO A 3 15.81 3.73 1.74
C PRO A 3 14.95 3.58 0.49
N TYR A 4 13.64 3.76 0.59
CA TYR A 4 12.70 3.79 -0.54
C TYR A 4 13.13 4.77 -1.64
N ILE A 5 13.76 5.90 -1.29
CA ILE A 5 14.15 6.93 -2.26
C ILE A 5 15.11 6.38 -3.33
N LEU A 6 15.98 5.42 -2.97
CA LEU A 6 16.90 4.78 -3.93
C LEU A 6 16.14 4.06 -5.04
N THR A 7 14.98 3.48 -4.72
CA THR A 7 14.11 2.75 -5.68
C THR A 7 13.51 3.65 -6.77
N LEU A 8 13.60 4.98 -6.60
CA LEU A 8 13.15 5.97 -7.58
C LEU A 8 14.18 6.24 -8.68
N PHE A 9 15.38 5.64 -8.59
CA PHE A 9 16.39 5.66 -9.64
C PHE A 9 16.38 4.37 -10.46
N ASN A 10 17.05 4.37 -11.62
CA ASN A 10 17.20 3.19 -12.48
C ASN A 10 18.51 3.26 -13.27
N ARG A 11 18.80 2.27 -14.13
CA ARG A 11 19.92 2.26 -15.10
C ARG A 11 19.93 3.50 -15.99
N GLN A 12 18.76 3.96 -16.40
CA GLN A 12 18.63 5.19 -17.20
C GLN A 12 18.81 6.42 -16.31
N PRO A 13 19.63 7.40 -16.74
CA PRO A 13 19.80 8.65 -16.02
C PRO A 13 18.48 9.37 -15.75
N ARG A 14 18.28 9.79 -14.50
CA ARG A 14 17.09 10.55 -14.06
C ARG A 14 17.51 11.86 -13.43
N ARG A 15 16.78 12.93 -13.75
CA ARG A 15 17.02 14.27 -13.18
C ARG A 15 16.77 14.25 -11.67
N ILE A 16 17.81 14.52 -10.89
CA ILE A 16 17.79 14.49 -9.43
C ILE A 16 16.70 15.42 -8.87
N ARG A 17 16.58 16.62 -9.45
CA ARG A 17 15.60 17.63 -9.00
C ARG A 17 14.15 17.26 -9.33
N VAL A 18 13.90 16.44 -10.34
CA VAL A 18 12.55 15.91 -10.60
C VAL A 18 12.15 14.97 -9.46
N ILE A 19 13.03 14.06 -9.07
CA ILE A 19 12.76 13.10 -7.99
C ILE A 19 12.54 13.84 -6.65
N GLU A 20 13.40 14.81 -6.31
CA GLU A 20 13.22 15.68 -5.14
C GLU A 20 11.83 16.36 -5.15
N ASN A 21 11.44 16.91 -6.30
CA ASN A 21 10.17 17.62 -6.45
C ASN A 21 8.95 16.70 -6.32
N ILE A 22 9.01 15.50 -6.89
CA ILE A 22 7.95 14.48 -6.76
C ILE A 22 7.76 14.11 -5.30
N LEU A 23 8.86 13.78 -4.60
CA LEU A 23 8.86 13.45 -3.17
C LEU A 23 8.22 14.57 -2.32
N LYS A 24 8.46 15.83 -2.67
CA LYS A 24 7.93 17.02 -1.99
C LYS A 24 6.54 17.47 -2.47
N ASN A 25 5.88 16.71 -3.34
CA ASN A 25 4.56 17.01 -3.91
C ASN A 25 4.52 18.31 -4.77
N ARG A 26 5.59 18.66 -5.49
CA ARG A 26 5.65 19.83 -6.38
C ARG A 26 5.13 19.47 -7.77
N ARG A 27 3.88 19.84 -8.06
CA ARG A 27 3.11 19.41 -9.26
C ARG A 27 3.17 20.39 -10.44
N SER A 28 4.36 20.83 -10.85
CA SER A 28 4.48 21.55 -12.13
C SER A 28 4.31 20.60 -13.31
N GLU A 29 3.91 21.12 -14.48
CA GLU A 29 3.73 20.32 -15.70
C GLU A 29 4.99 19.50 -16.03
N ALA A 30 6.17 20.12 -15.99
CA ALA A 30 7.44 19.44 -16.22
C ALA A 30 7.71 18.33 -15.20
N ASN A 31 7.44 18.55 -13.91
CA ASN A 31 7.65 17.53 -12.89
C ASN A 31 6.71 16.34 -13.08
N LEU A 32 5.44 16.59 -13.41
CA LEU A 32 4.46 15.53 -13.65
C LEU A 32 4.78 14.75 -14.93
N PHE A 33 5.18 15.43 -16.00
CA PHE A 33 5.62 14.82 -17.25
C PHE A 33 6.79 13.86 -17.03
N TRP A 34 7.86 14.32 -16.36
CA TRP A 34 9.00 13.46 -16.06
C TRP A 34 8.68 12.38 -15.03
N GLY A 35 7.88 12.68 -14.02
CA GLY A 35 7.42 11.70 -13.04
C GLY A 35 6.62 10.56 -13.69
N TYR A 36 5.81 10.87 -14.69
CA TYR A 36 5.10 9.88 -15.52
C TYR A 36 6.08 9.03 -16.33
N ASN A 37 6.98 9.68 -17.09
CA ASN A 37 7.98 8.98 -17.92
C ASN A 37 8.90 8.08 -17.10
N TYR A 38 9.25 8.49 -15.89
CA TYR A 38 10.06 7.68 -14.96
C TYR A 38 9.26 6.63 -14.18
N GLN A 39 7.91 6.65 -14.29
CA GLN A 39 6.98 5.79 -13.56
C GLN A 39 7.07 5.94 -12.04
N ILE A 40 7.36 7.15 -11.55
CA ILE A 40 7.54 7.46 -10.11
C ILE A 40 6.41 8.31 -9.52
N LEU A 41 5.30 8.53 -10.24
CA LEU A 41 4.18 9.33 -9.74
C LEU A 41 3.56 8.77 -8.45
N GLY A 42 3.70 7.47 -8.18
CA GLY A 42 3.29 6.86 -6.91
C GLY A 42 4.02 7.43 -5.68
N ALA A 43 5.20 8.02 -5.87
CA ALA A 43 5.98 8.65 -4.80
C ALA A 43 5.58 10.11 -4.53
N LEU A 44 4.54 10.64 -5.20
CA LEU A 44 4.10 12.02 -5.04
C LEU A 44 3.76 12.34 -3.58
N GLY A 45 4.57 13.22 -2.98
CA GLY A 45 4.37 13.63 -1.60
C GLY A 45 4.71 12.58 -0.56
N ALA A 46 5.50 11.54 -0.92
CA ALA A 46 5.97 10.55 0.03
C ALA A 46 6.88 11.14 1.13
N GLU A 47 7.59 12.25 0.83
CA GLU A 47 8.53 12.90 1.75
C GLU A 47 8.34 14.43 1.69
N ARG A 48 7.16 14.93 2.10
CA ARG A 48 6.81 16.37 1.99
C ARG A 48 7.76 17.30 2.72
N GLN A 49 8.37 16.82 3.81
CA GLN A 49 9.27 17.57 4.66
C GLN A 49 10.75 17.41 4.27
N LEU A 50 11.05 16.75 3.13
CA LEU A 50 12.41 16.52 2.67
C LEU A 50 13.19 17.83 2.52
N LYS A 51 14.26 17.96 3.30
CA LYS A 51 15.22 19.06 3.19
C LYS A 51 16.19 18.75 2.06
N ARG A 52 16.52 19.79 1.29
CA ARG A 52 17.43 19.66 0.14
C ARG A 52 18.82 19.21 0.57
N GLN A 53 19.34 19.75 1.66
CA GLN A 53 20.65 19.40 2.18
C GLN A 53 20.75 17.91 2.51
N ASP A 54 19.75 17.36 3.20
CA ASP A 54 19.71 15.94 3.56
C ASP A 54 19.66 15.07 2.30
N TYR A 55 18.86 15.47 1.30
CA TYR A 55 18.77 14.81 0.00
C TYR A 55 20.11 14.78 -0.74
N ASP A 56 20.76 15.93 -0.87
CA ASP A 56 22.04 16.07 -1.56
C ASP A 56 23.16 15.30 -0.82
N GLN A 57 23.15 15.29 0.52
CA GLN A 57 24.09 14.50 1.34
C GLN A 57 23.91 13.00 1.12
N GLN A 58 22.68 12.51 1.06
CA GLN A 58 22.44 11.09 0.81
C GLN A 58 22.84 10.67 -0.60
N LEU A 59 22.63 11.52 -1.61
CA LEU A 59 23.09 11.25 -2.97
C LEU A 59 24.62 11.13 -3.00
N ALA A 60 25.33 12.04 -2.32
CA ALA A 60 26.77 11.96 -2.20
C ALA A 60 27.22 10.67 -1.48
N GLN A 61 26.51 10.26 -0.43
CA GLN A 61 26.77 9.01 0.27
C GLN A 61 26.57 7.79 -0.65
N TRP A 62 25.48 7.73 -1.42
CA TRP A 62 25.24 6.64 -2.38
C TRP A 62 26.23 6.60 -3.54
N VAL A 63 26.76 7.75 -3.96
CA VAL A 63 27.88 7.78 -4.92
C VAL A 63 29.14 7.21 -4.28
N LYS A 64 29.44 7.59 -3.04
CA LYS A 64 30.60 7.06 -2.29
C LYS A 64 30.50 5.55 -2.06
N ASP A 65 29.29 5.06 -1.80
CA ASP A 65 28.99 3.63 -1.62
C ASP A 65 28.93 2.86 -2.95
N GLY A 66 29.12 3.55 -4.08
CA GLY A 66 29.12 2.95 -5.40
C GLY A 66 27.73 2.49 -5.88
N LEU A 67 26.64 2.97 -5.27
CA LEU A 67 25.25 2.63 -5.63
C LEU A 67 24.70 3.53 -6.74
N LEU A 68 25.19 4.78 -6.83
CA LEU A 68 24.81 5.74 -7.86
C LEU A 68 26.01 6.26 -8.63
N LYS A 69 25.77 6.58 -9.90
CA LYS A 69 26.62 7.46 -10.70
C LYS A 69 25.84 8.74 -10.96
N ILE A 70 26.49 9.90 -10.78
CA ILE A 70 25.91 11.21 -11.09
C ILE A 70 26.70 11.83 -12.24
N ASP A 71 25.97 12.31 -13.25
CA ASP A 71 26.49 13.07 -14.39
C ASP A 71 25.47 14.14 -14.78
N ASP A 72 25.93 15.38 -14.99
CA ASP A 72 25.12 16.55 -15.34
C ASP A 72 23.75 16.67 -14.61
N GLN A 73 23.78 16.64 -13.26
CA GLN A 73 22.58 16.64 -12.39
C GLN A 73 21.56 15.51 -12.61
N GLN A 74 21.97 14.47 -13.33
CA GLN A 74 21.24 13.23 -13.47
C GLN A 74 21.94 12.13 -12.69
N ALA A 75 21.17 11.19 -12.15
CA ALA A 75 21.73 10.02 -11.49
C ALA A 75 21.17 8.74 -12.10
N SER A 76 22.01 7.72 -12.17
CA SER A 76 21.68 6.36 -12.58
C SER A 76 22.22 5.37 -11.56
N LEU A 77 21.49 4.27 -11.35
CA LEU A 77 21.97 3.16 -10.52
C LEU A 77 23.14 2.45 -11.20
N THR A 78 24.13 2.07 -10.40
CA THR A 78 25.14 1.08 -10.77
C THR A 78 24.55 -0.34 -10.63
N GLU A 79 25.31 -1.38 -11.00
CA GLU A 79 24.87 -2.76 -10.75
C GLU A 79 24.67 -3.03 -9.25
N ALA A 80 25.55 -2.51 -8.38
CA ALA A 80 25.39 -2.60 -6.92
C ALA A 80 24.12 -1.86 -6.43
N GLY A 81 23.82 -0.69 -7.02
CA GLY A 81 22.59 0.04 -6.72
C GLY A 81 21.32 -0.73 -7.10
N LEU A 82 21.34 -1.44 -8.23
CA LEU A 82 20.21 -2.28 -8.65
C LEU A 82 20.02 -3.49 -7.74
N GLU A 83 21.10 -4.12 -7.30
CA GLU A 83 21.04 -5.23 -6.34
C GLU A 83 20.47 -4.76 -4.99
N GLN A 84 20.85 -3.58 -4.53
CA GLN A 84 20.30 -2.96 -3.32
C GLN A 84 18.80 -2.68 -3.46
N VAL A 85 18.35 -2.18 -4.62
CA VAL A 85 16.93 -1.95 -4.90
C VAL A 85 16.16 -3.26 -4.98
N LYS A 86 16.73 -4.30 -5.60
CA LYS A 86 16.12 -5.64 -5.64
C LYS A 86 15.96 -6.19 -4.22
N THR A 87 17.02 -6.13 -3.42
CA THR A 87 16.99 -6.56 -2.01
C THR A 87 15.94 -5.79 -1.22
N PHE A 88 15.78 -4.49 -1.46
CA PHE A 88 14.72 -3.71 -0.84
C PHE A 88 13.33 -4.29 -1.18
N TRP A 89 13.05 -4.55 -2.45
CA TRP A 89 11.74 -5.08 -2.88
C TRP A 89 11.50 -6.55 -2.49
N ASP A 90 12.55 -7.36 -2.34
CA ASP A 90 12.41 -8.72 -1.81
C ASP A 90 11.85 -8.67 -0.36
N HIS A 91 12.25 -7.68 0.42
CA HIS A 91 11.82 -7.51 1.82
C HIS A 91 10.60 -6.60 2.00
N HIS A 92 10.18 -5.85 0.98
CA HIS A 92 9.10 -4.88 1.08
C HIS A 92 8.04 -5.09 0.00
N TYR A 93 6.77 -5.12 0.40
CA TYR A 93 5.67 -5.23 -0.55
C TYR A 93 5.54 -3.96 -1.40
N GLN A 94 5.42 -4.13 -2.73
CA GLN A 94 5.08 -3.06 -3.66
C GLN A 94 3.57 -3.07 -3.96
N PRO A 95 2.85 -1.95 -3.76
CA PRO A 95 1.44 -1.88 -4.16
C PRO A 95 1.26 -1.93 -5.69
N HIS A 96 0.57 -2.95 -6.20
CA HIS A 96 0.39 -3.16 -7.65
C HIS A 96 -0.80 -2.40 -8.26
N PHE A 97 -1.78 -1.97 -7.45
CA PHE A 97 -3.06 -1.41 -7.94
C PHE A 97 -3.40 -0.04 -7.37
N ILE A 98 -2.40 0.76 -7.00
CA ILE A 98 -2.64 2.09 -6.39
C ILE A 98 -3.49 3.01 -7.28
N GLN A 99 -3.43 2.84 -8.61
CA GLN A 99 -4.23 3.62 -9.55
C GLN A 99 -5.74 3.37 -9.42
N TRP A 100 -6.14 2.20 -8.92
CA TRP A 100 -7.56 1.84 -8.75
C TRP A 100 -8.20 2.48 -7.52
N ALA A 101 -7.39 3.05 -6.62
CA ALA A 101 -7.87 3.74 -5.42
C ALA A 101 -8.79 4.94 -5.75
N TRP A 102 -8.65 5.53 -6.95
CA TRP A 102 -9.47 6.66 -7.41
C TRP A 102 -10.81 6.24 -8.03
N VAL A 103 -10.89 5.01 -8.53
CA VAL A 103 -12.07 4.48 -9.24
C VAL A 103 -12.96 3.68 -8.30
N THR A 104 -12.39 3.17 -7.20
CA THR A 104 -13.09 2.29 -6.26
C THR A 104 -13.24 2.95 -4.91
N ASN A 105 -14.44 2.86 -4.32
CA ASN A 105 -14.62 3.22 -2.91
C ASN A 105 -14.22 2.02 -2.01
N TYR A 106 -12.95 1.62 -2.13
CA TYR A 106 -12.42 0.44 -1.45
C TYR A 106 -12.53 0.56 0.08
N GLN A 107 -12.42 1.77 0.63
CA GLN A 107 -12.49 2.00 2.06
C GLN A 107 -13.89 1.73 2.60
N THR A 108 -14.94 2.26 1.95
CA THR A 108 -16.33 1.98 2.35
C THR A 108 -16.64 0.49 2.18
N PHE A 109 -16.19 -0.14 1.09
CA PHE A 109 -16.36 -1.57 0.88
C PHE A 109 -15.70 -2.38 2.01
N ALA A 110 -14.41 -2.14 2.28
CA ALA A 110 -13.67 -2.84 3.33
C ALA A 110 -14.32 -2.67 4.70
N ASN A 111 -14.71 -1.45 5.06
CA ASN A 111 -15.38 -1.16 6.32
C ASN A 111 -16.70 -1.94 6.47
N ARG A 112 -17.51 -2.02 5.42
CA ARG A 112 -18.76 -2.80 5.43
C ARG A 112 -18.50 -4.29 5.58
N VAL A 113 -17.52 -4.83 4.86
CA VAL A 113 -17.13 -6.24 4.96
C VAL A 113 -16.66 -6.56 6.37
N LEU A 114 -15.74 -5.78 6.93
CA LEU A 114 -15.23 -5.99 8.29
C LEU A 114 -16.34 -5.93 9.35
N LEU A 115 -17.25 -4.95 9.27
CA LEU A 115 -18.38 -4.88 10.19
C LEU A 115 -19.29 -6.10 10.04
N ALA A 116 -19.56 -6.56 8.82
CA ALA A 116 -20.40 -7.74 8.62
C ALA A 116 -19.76 -9.01 9.19
N LEU A 117 -18.46 -9.19 9.01
CA LEU A 117 -17.73 -10.33 9.56
C LEU A 117 -17.69 -10.29 11.08
N GLN A 118 -17.50 -9.11 11.67
CA GLN A 118 -17.61 -8.91 13.11
C GLN A 118 -18.99 -9.35 13.62
N VAL A 119 -20.07 -8.87 12.99
CA VAL A 119 -21.46 -9.21 13.37
C VAL A 119 -21.72 -10.71 13.24
N ILE A 120 -21.28 -11.33 12.14
CA ILE A 120 -21.48 -12.77 11.89
C ILE A 120 -20.74 -13.60 12.94
N SER A 121 -19.47 -13.27 13.20
CA SER A 121 -18.64 -13.94 14.20
C SER A 121 -19.30 -13.89 15.58
N GLN A 122 -19.71 -12.70 16.04
CA GLN A 122 -20.35 -12.57 17.35
C GLN A 122 -21.72 -13.24 17.43
N TYR A 123 -22.50 -13.22 16.34
CA TYR A 123 -23.75 -13.96 16.26
C TYR A 123 -23.53 -15.47 16.44
N GLN A 124 -22.45 -16.03 15.89
CA GLN A 124 -22.11 -17.45 16.08
C GLN A 124 -21.71 -17.77 17.52
N HIS A 125 -20.99 -16.87 18.20
CA HIS A 125 -20.57 -17.04 19.60
C HIS A 125 -21.62 -16.57 20.64
N GLN A 126 -22.83 -16.19 20.19
CA GLN A 126 -23.91 -15.67 21.05
C GLN A 126 -23.51 -14.44 21.89
N ASP A 127 -22.51 -13.69 21.43
CA ASP A 127 -22.07 -12.46 22.09
C ASP A 127 -22.89 -11.27 21.56
N HIS A 128 -23.74 -10.73 22.43
CA HIS A 128 -24.60 -9.60 22.11
C HIS A 128 -24.04 -8.26 22.60
N GLN A 129 -22.91 -8.23 23.30
CA GLN A 129 -22.36 -7.04 23.97
C GLN A 129 -21.07 -6.53 23.34
N TYR A 130 -20.97 -6.60 22.02
CA TYR A 130 -19.78 -6.12 21.33
C TYR A 130 -19.84 -4.64 20.98
N LEU A 131 -18.65 -4.01 20.92
CA LEU A 131 -18.49 -2.67 20.37
C LEU A 131 -18.32 -2.78 18.84
N PRO A 132 -19.28 -2.30 18.03
CA PRO A 132 -19.17 -2.36 16.58
C PRO A 132 -18.06 -1.41 16.09
N LEU A 133 -17.50 -1.73 14.93
CA LEU A 133 -16.61 -0.84 14.22
C LEU A 133 -17.26 0.55 14.04
N SER A 134 -16.55 1.61 14.42
CA SER A 134 -17.08 2.99 14.41
C SER A 134 -17.28 3.47 12.97
N LEU A 135 -18.49 3.25 12.45
CA LEU A 135 -18.97 3.71 11.17
C LEU A 135 -20.16 4.67 11.38
N SER A 136 -20.50 5.45 10.36
CA SER A 136 -21.72 6.26 10.43
C SER A 136 -22.96 5.37 10.59
N GLU A 137 -23.99 5.88 11.27
CA GLU A 137 -25.26 5.15 11.47
C GLU A 137 -25.89 4.64 10.16
N TYR A 138 -25.75 5.40 9.07
CA TYR A 138 -26.20 4.98 7.76
C TYR A 138 -25.53 3.68 7.29
N GLU A 139 -24.21 3.61 7.44
CA GLU A 139 -23.39 2.45 7.05
C GLU A 139 -23.68 1.24 7.94
N MET A 140 -23.80 1.45 9.26
CA MET A 140 -24.17 0.39 10.21
C MET A 140 -25.54 -0.21 9.88
N ASN A 141 -26.53 0.63 9.58
CA ASN A 141 -27.88 0.16 9.24
C ASN A 141 -27.92 -0.64 7.94
N ARG A 142 -27.14 -0.24 6.92
CA ARG A 142 -27.00 -1.03 5.68
C ARG A 142 -26.44 -2.42 5.95
N VAL A 143 -25.38 -2.51 6.75
CA VAL A 143 -24.78 -3.80 7.11
C VAL A 143 -25.75 -4.66 7.92
N ARG A 144 -26.43 -4.10 8.93
CA ARG A 144 -27.44 -4.84 9.73
C ARG A 144 -28.57 -5.38 8.86
N GLN A 145 -29.11 -4.57 7.94
CA GLN A 145 -30.17 -5.01 7.03
C GLN A 145 -29.71 -6.16 6.14
N TRP A 146 -28.50 -6.06 5.59
CA TRP A 146 -27.92 -7.11 4.76
C TRP A 146 -27.68 -8.40 5.57
N VAL A 147 -27.02 -8.32 6.72
CA VAL A 147 -26.74 -9.50 7.56
C VAL A 147 -28.03 -10.20 8.01
N ARG A 148 -29.08 -9.44 8.38
CA ARG A 148 -30.40 -10.01 8.73
C ARG A 148 -31.09 -10.74 7.57
N SER A 149 -30.74 -10.40 6.33
CA SER A 149 -31.29 -11.07 5.14
C SER A 149 -30.58 -12.38 4.81
N LEU A 150 -29.42 -12.64 5.40
CA LEU A 150 -28.62 -13.84 5.14
C LEU A 150 -29.23 -15.08 5.80
N LYS A 151 -29.20 -16.20 5.08
CA LYS A 151 -29.54 -17.52 5.62
C LYS A 151 -28.27 -18.22 6.11
N PRO A 152 -28.37 -19.26 6.96
CA PRO A 152 -27.19 -20.01 7.43
C PRO A 152 -26.31 -20.60 6.32
N LYS A 153 -26.88 -20.91 5.15
CA LYS A 153 -26.11 -21.35 3.97
C LYS A 153 -25.27 -20.23 3.36
N ASP A 154 -25.75 -18.99 3.40
CA ASP A 154 -25.08 -17.82 2.83
C ASP A 154 -23.89 -17.42 3.71
N ILE A 155 -24.06 -17.51 5.04
CA ILE A 155 -22.98 -17.32 6.01
C ILE A 155 -21.84 -18.33 5.78
N ARG A 156 -22.16 -19.61 5.61
CA ARG A 156 -21.16 -20.64 5.30
C ARG A 156 -20.43 -20.37 3.98
N LEU A 157 -21.16 -19.93 2.95
CA LEU A 157 -20.55 -19.54 1.68
C LEU A 157 -19.54 -18.39 1.87
N ILE A 158 -19.90 -17.36 2.64
CA ILE A 158 -19.00 -16.22 2.92
C ILE A 158 -17.73 -16.67 3.64
N ILE A 159 -17.85 -17.51 4.67
CA ILE A 159 -16.70 -18.06 5.41
C ILE A 159 -15.79 -18.85 4.47
N ASN A 160 -16.36 -19.75 3.66
CA ASN A 160 -15.58 -20.53 2.70
C ASN A 160 -14.88 -19.64 1.66
N CYS A 161 -15.56 -18.60 1.16
CA CYS A 161 -14.95 -17.64 0.25
C CYS A 161 -13.78 -16.89 0.90
N LEU A 162 -13.90 -16.50 2.17
CA LEU A 162 -12.80 -15.86 2.90
C LEU A 162 -11.61 -16.79 3.10
N GLN A 163 -11.84 -18.03 3.52
CA GLN A 163 -10.79 -19.03 3.65
C GLN A 163 -10.06 -19.22 2.33
N LYS A 164 -10.81 -19.40 1.23
CA LYS A 164 -10.23 -19.53 -0.10
C LYS A 164 -9.44 -18.29 -0.52
N ILE A 165 -9.96 -17.09 -0.28
CA ILE A 165 -9.22 -15.85 -0.59
C ILE A 165 -7.93 -15.79 0.21
N THR A 166 -7.95 -16.14 1.50
CA THR A 166 -6.75 -16.15 2.34
C THR A 166 -5.71 -17.16 1.83
N GLU A 167 -6.13 -18.36 1.43
CA GLU A 167 -5.27 -19.39 0.84
C GLU A 167 -4.65 -18.93 -0.49
N GLU A 168 -5.46 -18.38 -1.38
CA GLU A 168 -5.00 -17.85 -2.67
C GLU A 168 -4.03 -16.68 -2.47
N LEU A 169 -4.29 -15.77 -1.52
CA LEU A 169 -3.35 -14.70 -1.16
C LEU A 169 -2.04 -15.25 -0.63
N ALA A 170 -2.08 -16.28 0.24
CA ALA A 170 -0.88 -16.91 0.78
C ALA A 170 -0.03 -17.57 -0.31
N SER A 171 -0.67 -18.13 -1.35
CA SER A 171 0.03 -18.73 -2.51
C SER A 171 0.79 -17.71 -3.35
N VAL A 172 0.35 -16.45 -3.35
CA VAL A 172 1.01 -15.35 -4.07
C VAL A 172 2.09 -14.72 -3.20
N ASP A 173 1.77 -14.41 -1.94
CA ASP A 173 2.68 -13.85 -0.94
C ASP A 173 2.05 -14.01 0.45
N GLU A 174 2.69 -14.80 1.32
CA GLU A 174 2.21 -15.08 2.68
C GLU A 174 1.89 -13.81 3.49
N ARG A 175 2.61 -12.71 3.25
CA ARG A 175 2.38 -11.42 3.93
C ARG A 175 1.00 -10.85 3.64
N LEU A 176 0.42 -11.14 2.46
CA LEU A 176 -0.93 -10.68 2.08
C LEU A 176 -2.02 -11.40 2.88
N ALA A 177 -1.87 -12.70 3.08
CA ALA A 177 -2.77 -13.48 3.92
C ALA A 177 -2.72 -12.99 5.38
N ILE A 178 -1.50 -12.81 5.92
CA ILE A 178 -1.28 -12.25 7.26
C ILE A 178 -1.95 -10.86 7.40
N LEU A 179 -1.76 -9.98 6.42
CA LEU A 179 -2.34 -8.64 6.42
C LEU A 179 -3.87 -8.66 6.36
N LEU A 180 -4.47 -9.59 5.61
CA LEU A 180 -5.92 -9.78 5.58
C LEU A 180 -6.43 -10.25 6.95
N THR A 181 -5.82 -11.31 7.50
CA THR A 181 -6.25 -11.90 8.78
C THR A 181 -6.14 -10.91 9.93
N TYR A 182 -5.06 -10.11 10.02
CA TYR A 182 -4.92 -9.07 11.04
C TYR A 182 -5.94 -7.93 10.92
N ARG A 183 -6.60 -7.77 9.77
CA ARG A 183 -7.69 -6.80 9.61
C ARG A 183 -9.05 -7.36 10.01
N LEU A 184 -9.20 -8.69 10.08
CA LEU A 184 -10.44 -9.31 10.52
C LEU A 184 -10.66 -9.00 12.01
N ILE A 185 -11.91 -8.73 12.37
CA ILE A 185 -12.31 -8.32 13.71
C ILE A 185 -13.47 -9.21 14.14
N GLY A 186 -13.44 -9.68 15.38
CA GLY A 186 -14.37 -10.68 15.92
C GLY A 186 -13.59 -11.85 16.52
N TRP A 187 -14.33 -12.89 16.91
CA TRP A 187 -13.74 -14.17 17.28
C TRP A 187 -13.16 -14.84 16.02
N LEU A 188 -11.86 -15.08 16.04
CA LEU A 188 -11.10 -15.82 15.03
C LEU A 188 -10.69 -17.13 15.70
N ASP A 189 -11.40 -18.23 15.38
CA ASP A 189 -10.91 -19.59 15.65
C ASP A 189 -9.89 -20.00 14.57
#